data_AF-A0A413RNS7-F1
#
_entry.id   AF-A0A413RNS7-F1
#
_cell.length_a   1.000
_cell.length_b   1.000
_cell.length_c   1.000
_cell.angle_alpha   90.00
_cell.angle_beta   90.00
_cell.angle_gamma   90.00
#
_symmetry.space_group_name_H-M   'P 1'
#
loop_
_entity.id
_entity.type
_entity.pdbx_description
1 polymer ?
#
loop_
_entity_poly.entity_id
_entity_poly.type
_entity_poly.pdbx_seq_one_letter_code
_entity_poly.pdbx_strand_id
1 'polypeptide(L)' 'MMQFVVLGYGGLVPGGLVLSSADAATTVRDGALTPGALSDGLSSVAVLDAPDLDAVTESLRGLAGAFEVRPAEPR' A
#
# COMPACT_ATOMS: atom_id res chain seq x y z
N MET A 1 11.25 1.71 15.78
CA MET A 1 9.94 1.66 15.09
C MET A 1 9.98 2.76 14.05
N MET A 2 9.73 2.38 12.80
CA MET A 2 9.62 3.25 11.63
C MET A 2 8.21 3.11 11.08
N GLN A 3 7.70 4.17 10.49
CA GLN A 3 6.36 4.17 9.91
C GLN A 3 6.47 3.86 8.42
N PHE A 4 5.57 3.02 7.92
CA PHE A 4 5.49 2.62 6.52
C PHE A 4 4.08 2.85 5.99
N VAL A 5 3.97 3.38 4.77
CA VAL A 5 2.74 3.43 4.00
C VAL A 5 2.70 2.20 3.11
N VAL A 6 1.63 1.42 3.18
CA VAL A 6 1.39 0.25 2.34
C VAL A 6 0.17 0.48 1.47
N LEU A 7 0.34 0.30 0.17
CA LEU A 7 -0.71 0.42 -0.84
C LEU A 7 -0.98 -0.98 -1.42
N GLY A 8 -2.20 -1.47 -1.29
CA GLY A 8 -2.63 -2.76 -1.84
C GLY A 8 -3.39 -2.60 -3.16
N TYR A 9 -2.99 -3.36 -4.18
CA TYR A 9 -3.59 -3.41 -5.52
C TYR A 9 -4.15 -4.81 -5.75
N GLY A 10 -5.48 -4.93 -5.84
CA GLY A 10 -6.16 -6.24 -5.85
C GLY A 10 -6.00 -7.04 -4.55
N GLY A 11 -5.41 -6.42 -3.52
CA GLY A 11 -5.10 -7.01 -2.22
C GLY A 11 -5.56 -6.16 -1.04
N LEU A 12 -5.78 -6.79 0.10
CA LEU A 12 -6.20 -6.13 1.34
C LEU A 12 -5.05 -6.13 2.34
N VAL A 13 -4.58 -4.95 2.71
CA VAL A 13 -3.64 -4.79 3.83
C VAL A 13 -4.39 -4.94 5.16
N PRO A 14 -3.97 -5.85 6.07
CA PRO A 14 -4.61 -6.01 7.36
C PRO A 14 -4.60 -4.71 8.18
N GLY A 15 -5.75 -4.34 8.72
CA GLY A 15 -5.90 -3.07 9.46
C GLY A 15 -5.86 -1.81 8.58
N GLY A 16 -5.77 -1.97 7.25
CA GLY A 16 -5.84 -0.88 6.29
C GLY A 16 -7.26 -0.42 5.99
N LEU A 17 -7.37 0.80 5.50
CA LEU A 17 -8.59 1.33 4.91
C LEU A 17 -8.85 0.59 3.60
N VAL A 18 -10.03 -0.04 3.48
CA VAL A 18 -10.50 -0.65 2.23
C VAL A 18 -11.14 0.44 1.37
N LEU A 19 -10.66 0.59 0.14
CA LEU A 19 -11.20 1.52 -0.83
C LEU A 19 -12.29 0.78 -1.62
N SER A 20 -13.56 0.90 -1.21
CA SER A 20 -14.66 0.38 -2.03
C SER A 20 -14.93 1.32 -3.21
N SER A 21 -15.08 0.72 -4.38
CA SER A 21 -15.27 1.36 -5.69
C SER A 21 -16.49 2.30 -5.71
N ALA A 22 -16.29 3.60 -5.50
CA ALA A 22 -16.89 4.75 -6.22
C ALA A 22 -16.64 6.08 -5.48
N ASP A 23 -16.72 6.10 -4.14
CA ASP A 23 -16.65 7.34 -3.35
C ASP A 23 -15.26 7.62 -2.75
N ALA A 24 -14.33 6.67 -2.85
CA ALA A 24 -12.95 6.83 -2.39
C ALA A 24 -12.00 7.24 -3.52
N ALA A 25 -12.44 8.14 -4.42
CA ALA A 25 -11.64 8.68 -5.51
C ALA A 25 -10.51 9.58 -4.99
N THR A 26 -9.53 8.98 -4.30
CA THR A 26 -8.24 9.62 -4.04
C THR A 26 -7.48 9.63 -5.36
N THR A 27 -7.35 10.81 -5.95
CA THR A 27 -6.59 11.00 -7.19
C THR A 27 -5.10 10.94 -6.86
N VAL A 28 -4.47 9.79 -7.07
CA VAL A 28 -3.01 9.67 -6.98
C VAL A 28 -2.40 10.08 -8.32
N ARG A 29 -1.75 11.24 -8.36
CA ARG A 29 -0.91 11.67 -9.48
C ARG A 29 0.54 11.66 -9.02
N ASP A 30 1.32 10.68 -9.46
CA ASP A 30 2.77 10.66 -9.29
C ASP A 30 3.43 10.77 -10.67
N GLY A 31 4.27 11.79 -10.85
CA GLY A 31 4.98 12.07 -12.09
C GLY A 31 6.23 11.21 -12.32
N ALA A 32 6.57 10.34 -11.37
CA ALA A 32 7.75 9.47 -11.44
C ALA A 32 7.42 7.98 -11.67
N LEU A 33 6.14 7.61 -11.75
CA LEU A 33 5.74 6.24 -12.05
C LEU A 33 5.90 5.98 -13.55
N THR A 34 7.00 5.30 -13.89
CA THR A 34 7.12 4.60 -15.18
C THR A 34 5.96 3.58 -15.23
N PRO A 35 5.17 3.49 -16.32
CA PRO A 35 3.96 2.67 -16.36
C PRO A 35 4.31 1.17 -16.39
N GLY A 36 4.60 0.60 -15.23
CA GLY A 36 4.39 -0.82 -14.94
C GLY A 36 2.96 -0.96 -14.47
N ALA A 37 2.08 -1.50 -15.33
CA ALA A 37 0.67 -1.64 -15.03
C ALA A 37 0.47 -2.64 -13.89
N LEU A 38 0.31 -2.14 -12.66
CA LEU A 38 -0.43 -2.86 -11.63
C LEU A 38 -1.83 -3.07 -12.21
N SER A 39 -2.18 -4.30 -12.58
CA SER A 39 -3.39 -4.58 -13.37
C SER A 39 -4.69 -4.31 -12.60
N ASP A 40 -4.59 -4.31 -11.27
CA ASP A 40 -5.71 -4.12 -10.36
C ASP A 40 -5.67 -2.71 -9.76
N GLY A 41 -6.84 -2.08 -9.63
CA GLY A 41 -6.96 -0.77 -8.99
C GLY A 41 -6.51 -0.79 -7.52
N LEU A 42 -6.09 0.36 -7.01
CA LEU A 42 -5.77 0.53 -5.60
C LEU A 42 -7.01 0.18 -4.75
N SER A 43 -6.89 -0.86 -3.93
CA SER A 43 -7.98 -1.45 -3.15
C SER A 43 -7.82 -1.25 -1.65
N SER A 44 -6.61 -0.99 -1.16
CA SER A 44 -6.39 -0.69 0.25
C SER A 44 -5.17 0.19 0.52
N VAL A 45 -5.21 0.92 1.64
CA VAL A 45 -4.09 1.72 2.16
C VAL A 45 -3.97 1.51 3.65
N ALA A 46 -2.75 1.29 4.15
CA ALA A 46 -2.47 1.23 5.58
C ALA A 46 -1.23 2.05 5.92
N VAL A 47 -1.17 2.50 7.17
CA VAL A 47 0.04 3.04 7.79
C VAL A 47 0.42 2.08 8.92
N LEU A 48 1.62 1.50 8.82
CA LEU A 48 2.10 0.47 9.74
C LEU A 48 3.33 0.97 10.48
N ASP A 49 3.36 0.75 11.79
CA ASP A 49 4.58 0.88 12.58
C ASP A 49 5.30 -0.48 12.62
N ALA A 50 6.52 -0.53 12.10
CA ALA A 50 7.34 -1.74 12.02
C ALA A 50 8.80 -1.44 12.38
N PRO A 51 9.59 -2.45 12.80
CA PRO A 51 11.02 -2.22 13.06
C PRO A 51 11.80 -1.89 11.78
N ASP A 52 11.42 -2.49 10.64
CA ASP A 52 12.10 -2.41 9.35
C ASP A 52 11.18 -2.89 8.20
N LEU A 53 11.66 -2.79 6.96
CA LEU A 53 10.93 -3.19 5.74
C LEU A 53 10.71 -4.71 5.65
N ASP A 54 11.61 -5.51 6.21
CA ASP A 54 11.49 -6.98 6.18
C ASP A 54 10.30 -7.43 7.03
N ALA A 55 10.13 -6.84 8.21
CA ALA A 55 8.97 -7.09 9.06
C ALA A 55 7.63 -6.73 8.38
N VAL A 56 7.59 -5.63 7.60
CA VAL A 56 6.39 -5.29 6.79
C VAL A 56 6.16 -6.33 5.70
N THR A 57 7.22 -6.73 4.99
CA THR A 57 7.11 -7.71 3.90
C THR A 57 6.67 -9.09 4.39
N GLU A 58 7.18 -9.54 5.54
CA GLU A 58 6.73 -10.78 6.18
C GLU A 58 5.26 -10.71 6.61
N SER A 59 4.77 -9.55 7.05
CA SER A 59 3.35 -9.38 7.40
C SER A 59 2.40 -9.45 6.20
N LEU A 60 2.91 -9.16 5.00
CA LEU A 60 2.17 -9.21 3.74
C LEU A 60 2.31 -10.56 3.02
N ARG A 61 3.25 -11.41 3.45
CA ARG A 61 3.52 -12.71 2.85
C ARG A 61 2.26 -13.60 2.88
N GLY A 62 1.86 -14.10 1.73
CA GLY A 62 0.70 -14.98 1.58
C GLY A 62 -0.64 -14.25 1.42
N LEU A 63 -0.66 -12.92 1.46
CA LEU A 63 -1.82 -12.14 1.04
C LEU A 63 -1.92 -12.11 -0.49
N ALA A 64 -3.15 -12.14 -1.00
CA ALA A 64 -3.41 -11.97 -2.42
C ALA A 64 -3.26 -10.50 -2.83
N GLY A 65 -2.84 -10.27 -4.08
CA GLY A 65 -2.65 -8.94 -4.66
C GLY A 65 -1.19 -8.50 -4.72
N ALA A 66 -0.97 -7.28 -5.20
CA ALA A 66 0.33 -6.62 -5.22
C ALA A 66 0.36 -5.51 -4.16
N PHE A 67 1.52 -5.30 -3.54
CA PHE A 67 1.69 -4.31 -2.49
C PHE A 67 2.88 -3.40 -2.79
N GLU A 68 2.68 -2.09 -2.71
CA GLU A 68 3.74 -1.09 -2.69
C GLU A 68 3.98 -0.68 -1.23
N VAL A 69 5.23 -0.70 -0.79
CA VAL A 69 5.62 -0.32 0.58
C VAL A 69 6.60 0.85 0.50
N ARG A 70 6.31 1.93 1.22
CA ARG A 70 7.14 3.14 1.29
C ARG A 70 7.42 3.50 2.74
N PRO A 71 8.64 3.92 3.11
CA PRO A 71 8.85 4.62 4.37
C PRO A 71 7.99 5.89 4.42
N ALA A 72 7.29 6.12 5.52
CA ALA A 72 6.67 7.42 5.79
C ALA A 72 7.79 8.35 6.28
N GLU A 73 8.24 9.26 5.43
CA GLU A 73 9.26 10.24 5.83
C GLU A 73 8.74 11.08 7.01
N PRO A 74 9.50 11.21 8.11
CA PRO A 74 9.20 12.21 9.12
C PRO A 74 9.45 13.59 8.49
N ARG A 75 8.40 14.40 8.38
CA ARG A 75 8.55 15.83 8.07
C ARG A 75 9.24 16.58 9.20
#